data_AF-A0ABD3Z975-F1
#
_entry.id   AF-A0ABD3Z975-F1
#
_cell.length_a   1.000
_cell.length_b   1.000
_cell.length_c   1.000
_cell.angle_alpha   90.00
_cell.angle_beta   90.00
_cell.angle_gamma   90.00
#
_symmetry.space_group_name_H-M   'P 1'
#
loop_
_entity.id
_entity.type
_entity.pdbx_description
1 polymer ?
#
loop_
_entity_poly.entity_id
_entity_poly.type
_entity_poly.pdbx_seq_one_letter_code
_entity_poly.pdbx_strand_id
1 'polypeptide(L)'
;MHTSGYANRSTSLSSTAGNVAQNSVERVSTGLISEVVYREDQPLLTQLLLLPLLQQLGQQSRWQLWLTPQQKLSREWVQSAGLPLTKVMQINQLSPCDTVESMIRALRTGNYSVVIGWLSEELTEEEHFRLTEAAEEGNAIGFIMRPVRSDSYRKGQHSGLKIHSNLYH
;
A
#
# COMPACT_ATOMS: atom_id res chain seq x y z
N MET A 1 -54.14 -4.60 -52.22
CA MET A 1 -53.35 -4.46 -50.97
C MET A 1 -52.81 -3.05 -50.93
N HIS A 2 -53.32 -2.24 -50.00
CA HIS A 2 -53.23 -0.78 -50.00
C HIS A 2 -51.91 -0.25 -49.42
N THR A 3 -51.50 0.91 -49.94
CA THR A 3 -50.44 1.80 -49.47
C THR A 3 -50.93 2.68 -48.30
N SER A 4 -50.02 3.46 -47.70
CA SER A 4 -50.20 4.47 -46.63
C SER A 4 -49.73 3.99 -45.24
N GLY A 5 -49.02 4.76 -44.42
CA GLY A 5 -48.92 6.21 -44.44
C GLY A 5 -47.82 6.82 -43.56
N TYR A 6 -47.71 8.13 -43.75
CA TYR A 6 -46.91 9.12 -43.05
C TYR A 6 -47.26 9.29 -41.56
N ALA A 7 -46.26 9.64 -40.76
CA ALA A 7 -46.26 10.66 -39.69
C ALA A 7 -44.84 10.68 -39.08
N ASN A 8 -43.97 11.68 -39.31
CA ASN A 8 -43.97 13.08 -38.90
C ASN A 8 -43.88 13.32 -37.36
N ARG A 9 -42.84 14.08 -37.00
CA ARG A 9 -42.75 15.07 -35.90
C ARG A 9 -42.42 14.59 -34.47
N SER A 10 -41.24 14.95 -33.97
CA SER A 10 -40.99 16.21 -33.23
C SER A 10 -39.74 16.07 -32.34
N THR A 11 -38.76 16.92 -32.57
CA THR A 11 -37.73 17.28 -31.58
C THR A 11 -38.37 18.06 -30.44
N SER A 12 -38.09 17.68 -29.20
CA SER A 12 -38.19 18.56 -28.04
C SER A 12 -36.94 18.41 -27.19
N LEU A 13 -36.00 19.34 -27.37
CA LEU A 13 -35.04 19.71 -26.33
C LEU A 13 -35.85 20.40 -25.23
N SER A 14 -35.76 19.87 -24.01
CA SER A 14 -36.14 20.61 -22.81
C SER A 14 -35.20 20.19 -21.70
N SER A 15 -34.22 21.05 -21.52
CA SER A 15 -33.42 21.21 -20.32
C SER A 15 -34.32 21.27 -19.09
N THR A 16 -34.11 20.36 -18.15
CA THR A 16 -34.47 20.60 -16.76
C THR A 16 -33.23 20.35 -15.94
N ALA A 17 -32.61 21.46 -15.52
CA ALA A 17 -31.61 21.48 -14.47
C ALA A 17 -32.25 20.96 -13.18
N GLY A 18 -32.15 19.65 -12.98
CA GLY A 18 -32.35 19.03 -11.68
C GLY A 18 -31.05 19.14 -10.92
N ASN A 19 -30.99 20.06 -9.96
CA ASN A 19 -29.97 20.08 -8.92
C ASN A 19 -30.01 18.75 -8.16
N VAL A 20 -29.26 17.76 -8.63
CA VAL A 20 -28.85 16.64 -7.79
C VAL A 20 -27.76 17.22 -6.91
N ALA A 21 -28.19 17.75 -5.76
CA ALA A 21 -27.31 17.99 -4.63
C ALA A 21 -26.65 16.64 -4.30
N GLN A 22 -25.46 16.44 -4.86
CA GLN A 22 -24.58 15.37 -4.44
C GLN A 22 -24.27 15.68 -2.99
N ASN A 23 -24.89 14.90 -2.11
CA ASN A 23 -24.55 14.84 -0.70
C ASN A 23 -23.12 14.29 -0.67
N SER A 24 -22.14 15.16 -0.84
CA SER A 24 -20.74 14.88 -0.60
C SER A 24 -20.60 14.69 0.91
N VAL A 25 -21.00 13.50 1.38
CA VAL A 25 -20.33 12.92 2.52
C VAL A 25 -18.89 12.85 2.06
N GLU A 26 -18.08 13.82 2.48
CA GLU A 26 -16.63 13.78 2.34
C GLU A 26 -16.24 12.40 2.89
N ARG A 27 -16.00 11.44 1.98
CA ARG A 27 -15.38 10.20 2.38
C ARG A 27 -14.01 10.65 2.86
N VAL A 28 -13.81 10.64 4.17
CA VAL A 28 -12.48 10.80 4.75
C VAL A 28 -11.63 9.73 4.08
N SER A 29 -10.77 10.16 3.15
CA SER A 29 -9.83 9.27 2.48
C SER A 29 -8.89 8.76 3.58
N THR A 30 -8.91 7.45 3.80
CA THR A 30 -8.01 6.77 4.74
C THR A 30 -6.74 6.28 4.04
N GLY A 31 -6.56 6.66 2.77
CA GLY A 31 -5.38 6.35 2.00
C GLY A 31 -4.14 7.02 2.58
N LEU A 32 -3.06 6.26 2.71
CA LEU A 32 -1.80 6.76 3.25
C LEU A 32 -0.62 5.95 2.74
N ILE A 33 0.54 6.59 2.71
CA ILE A 33 1.83 5.93 2.49
C ILE A 33 2.57 5.89 3.82
N SER A 34 3.07 4.71 4.19
CA SER A 34 3.83 4.50 5.41
C SER A 34 5.11 3.75 5.09
N GLU A 35 6.22 4.25 5.62
CA GLU A 35 7.51 3.60 5.52
C GLU A 35 7.78 2.73 6.76
N VAL A 36 8.25 1.52 6.51
CA VAL A 36 8.61 0.56 7.55
C VAL A 36 10.08 0.23 7.40
N VAL A 37 10.86 0.79 8.30
CA VAL A 37 12.29 0.56 8.39
C VAL A 37 12.53 -0.67 9.27
N TYR A 38 13.20 -1.68 8.73
CA TYR A 38 13.44 -2.94 9.44
C TYR A 38 14.89 -3.40 9.34
N ARG A 39 15.34 -4.13 10.36
CA ARG A 39 16.65 -4.79 10.35
C ARG A 39 16.48 -6.24 9.90
N GLU A 40 17.32 -6.68 8.98
CA GLU A 40 17.22 -8.04 8.42
C GLU A 40 17.54 -9.15 9.44
N ASP A 41 18.30 -8.83 10.48
CA ASP A 41 18.63 -9.74 11.59
C ASP A 41 17.56 -9.79 12.69
N GLN A 42 16.56 -8.89 12.65
CA GLN A 42 15.44 -8.88 13.60
C GLN A 42 14.07 -8.77 12.89
N PRO A 43 13.74 -9.72 11.98
CA PRO A 43 12.50 -9.67 11.21
C PRO A 43 11.25 -9.87 12.09
N LEU A 44 11.39 -10.49 13.26
CA LEU A 44 10.29 -10.77 14.17
C LEU A 44 9.58 -9.50 14.65
N LEU A 45 10.32 -8.43 14.92
CA LEU A 45 9.76 -7.18 15.45
C LEU A 45 8.83 -6.51 14.42
N THR A 46 9.29 -6.46 13.17
CA THR A 46 8.51 -5.93 12.04
C THR A 46 7.27 -6.77 11.77
N GLN A 47 7.37 -8.10 11.87
CA GLN A 47 6.22 -8.99 11.72
C GLN A 47 5.16 -8.75 12.81
N LEU A 48 5.56 -8.62 14.07
CA LEU A 48 4.63 -8.38 15.18
C LEU A 48 3.88 -7.04 15.05
N LEU A 49 4.54 -6.01 14.51
CA LEU A 49 3.92 -4.71 14.33
C LEU A 49 2.98 -4.66 13.13
N LEU A 50 3.37 -5.25 11.99
CA LEU A 50 2.56 -5.19 10.77
C LEU A 50 1.42 -6.19 10.75
N LEU A 51 1.60 -7.36 11.36
CA LEU A 51 0.66 -8.46 11.18
C LEU A 51 -0.77 -8.15 11.67
N PRO A 52 -1.00 -7.55 12.85
CA PRO A 52 -2.34 -7.22 13.30
C PRO A 52 -3.07 -6.28 12.33
N LEU A 53 -2.32 -5.32 11.74
CA LEU A 53 -2.88 -4.40 10.75
C LEU A 53 -3.20 -5.12 9.44
N LEU A 54 -2.31 -5.99 8.96
CA LEU A 54 -2.58 -6.80 7.77
C LEU A 54 -3.79 -7.72 7.98
N GLN A 55 -3.97 -8.30 9.16
CA GLN A 55 -5.16 -9.08 9.50
C GLN A 55 -6.43 -8.22 9.45
N GLN A 56 -6.39 -7.01 10.03
CA GLN A 56 -7.52 -6.08 10.00
C GLN A 56 -7.88 -5.69 8.55
N LEU A 57 -6.89 -5.36 7.72
CA LEU A 57 -7.12 -5.05 6.31
C LEU A 57 -7.62 -6.27 5.54
N GLY A 58 -7.26 -7.49 5.96
CA GLY A 58 -7.69 -8.75 5.36
C GLY A 58 -9.17 -9.07 5.57
N GLN A 59 -9.81 -8.44 6.55
CA GLN A 59 -11.26 -8.52 6.75
C GLN A 59 -12.03 -7.71 5.70
N GLN A 60 -11.37 -6.77 5.01
CA GLN A 60 -11.98 -6.03 3.93
C GLN A 60 -12.22 -6.93 2.70
N SER A 61 -13.19 -6.55 1.85
CA SER A 61 -13.44 -7.26 0.59
C SER A 61 -12.51 -6.82 -0.54
N ARG A 62 -11.22 -6.66 -0.23
CA ARG A 62 -10.19 -6.12 -1.12
C ARG A 62 -8.93 -6.97 -1.03
N TRP A 63 -8.11 -6.90 -2.07
CA TRP A 63 -6.88 -7.67 -2.17
C TRP A 63 -5.77 -7.06 -1.34
N GLN A 64 -4.83 -7.90 -0.91
CA GLN A 64 -3.54 -7.44 -0.39
C GLN A 64 -2.47 -7.80 -1.42
N LEU A 65 -1.67 -6.83 -1.83
CA LEU A 65 -0.65 -7.00 -2.86
C LEU A 65 0.75 -6.92 -2.27
N TRP A 66 1.57 -7.92 -2.57
CA TRP A 66 2.99 -7.97 -2.23
C TRP A 66 3.84 -7.88 -3.49
N LEU A 67 4.61 -6.81 -3.62
CA LEU A 67 5.62 -6.61 -4.66
C LEU A 67 7.00 -6.95 -4.05
N THR A 68 7.39 -8.22 -4.15
CA THR A 68 8.60 -8.74 -3.50
C THR A 68 9.67 -9.05 -4.54
N PRO A 69 10.90 -8.52 -4.40
CA PRO A 69 11.93 -8.74 -5.41
C PRO A 69 12.57 -10.14 -5.38
N GLN A 70 12.55 -10.86 -4.25
CA GLN A 70 13.37 -12.08 -4.09
C GLN A 70 12.69 -13.29 -3.44
N GLN A 71 11.67 -13.09 -2.59
CA GLN A 71 11.13 -14.19 -1.79
C GLN A 71 9.68 -14.49 -2.12
N LYS A 72 9.38 -15.76 -2.41
CA LYS A 72 7.99 -16.24 -2.55
C LYS A 72 7.29 -16.21 -1.20
N LEU A 73 6.08 -15.67 -1.18
CA LEU A 73 5.21 -15.66 0.00
C LEU A 73 4.74 -17.10 0.25
N SER A 74 5.16 -17.68 1.37
CA SER A 74 4.76 -19.03 1.76
C SER A 74 3.26 -19.04 2.07
N ARG A 75 2.55 -20.03 1.50
CA ARG A 75 1.12 -20.21 1.77
C ARG A 75 0.87 -20.59 3.22
N GLU A 76 1.76 -21.42 3.76
CA GLU A 76 1.75 -21.85 5.16
C GLU A 76 1.91 -20.64 6.09
N TRP A 77 2.86 -19.74 5.77
CA TRP A 77 3.02 -18.49 6.52
C TRP A 77 1.76 -17.64 6.47
N VAL A 78 1.20 -17.38 5.28
CA VAL A 78 -0.04 -16.59 5.12
C VAL A 78 -1.19 -17.16 5.95
N GLN A 79 -1.34 -18.50 5.95
CA GLN A 79 -2.36 -19.17 6.74
C GLN A 79 -2.11 -19.04 8.25
N SER A 80 -0.89 -19.31 8.71
CA SER A 80 -0.51 -19.22 10.13
C SER A 80 -0.58 -17.78 10.66
N ALA A 81 -0.36 -16.81 9.78
CA ALA A 81 -0.47 -15.39 10.02
C ALA A 81 -1.94 -14.90 10.07
N GLY A 82 -2.93 -15.76 9.79
CA GLY A 82 -4.35 -15.38 9.81
C GLY A 82 -4.76 -14.45 8.65
N LEU A 83 -4.00 -14.44 7.56
CA LEU A 83 -4.31 -13.64 6.37
C LEU A 83 -5.22 -14.42 5.39
N PRO A 84 -6.09 -13.74 4.63
CA PRO A 84 -7.03 -14.39 3.74
C PRO A 84 -6.33 -14.94 2.48
N LEU A 85 -6.00 -16.24 2.46
CA LEU A 85 -5.34 -16.91 1.33
C LEU A 85 -5.97 -16.62 -0.04
N THR A 86 -7.28 -16.39 -0.10
CA THR A 86 -8.03 -16.13 -1.34
C THR A 86 -7.96 -14.68 -1.82
N LYS A 87 -7.40 -13.76 -1.02
CA LYS A 87 -7.31 -12.32 -1.33
C LYS A 87 -5.89 -11.79 -1.18
N VAL A 88 -4.92 -12.68 -1.32
CA VAL A 88 -3.49 -12.38 -1.26
C VAL A 88 -2.91 -12.56 -2.65
N MET A 89 -2.28 -11.51 -3.17
CA MET A 89 -1.63 -11.52 -4.48
C MET A 89 -0.15 -11.18 -4.33
N GLN A 90 0.71 -11.90 -5.06
CA GLN A 90 2.14 -11.69 -5.04
C GLN A 90 2.68 -11.48 -6.45
N ILE A 91 3.60 -10.53 -6.62
CA ILE A 91 4.38 -10.32 -7.83
C ILE A 91 5.86 -10.39 -7.45
N ASN A 92 6.57 -11.36 -8.05
CA ASN A 92 7.88 -11.83 -7.55
C ASN A 92 9.04 -11.53 -8.51
N GLN A 93 8.74 -10.96 -9.68
CA GLN A 93 9.69 -10.72 -10.77
C GLN A 93 9.51 -9.30 -11.31
N LEU A 94 9.36 -8.34 -10.40
CA LEU A 94 9.24 -6.94 -10.77
C LEU A 94 10.64 -6.31 -10.77
N SER A 95 10.97 -5.58 -11.85
CA SER A 95 12.17 -4.75 -11.86
C SER A 95 12.09 -3.73 -10.71
N PRO A 96 13.20 -3.43 -10.01
CA PRO A 96 13.22 -2.37 -9.01
C PRO A 96 12.69 -1.03 -9.56
N CYS A 97 13.04 -0.70 -10.82
CA CYS A 97 12.59 0.51 -11.50
C CYS A 97 11.07 0.57 -11.71
N ASP A 98 10.40 -0.58 -11.77
CA ASP A 98 8.95 -0.65 -12.03
C ASP A 98 8.13 -0.70 -10.73
N THR A 99 8.79 -0.81 -9.57
CA THR A 99 8.10 -1.04 -8.29
C THR A 99 7.21 0.14 -7.92
N VAL A 100 7.74 1.37 -7.98
CA VAL A 100 6.99 2.58 -7.64
C VAL A 100 5.78 2.76 -8.57
N GLU A 101 5.98 2.67 -9.88
CA GLU A 101 4.89 2.79 -10.86
C GLU A 101 3.83 1.69 -10.69
N SER A 102 4.25 0.47 -10.35
CA SER A 102 3.33 -0.62 -10.08
C SER A 102 2.52 -0.38 -8.81
N MET A 103 3.14 0.16 -7.76
CA MET A 103 2.44 0.57 -6.54
C MET A 103 1.40 1.65 -6.83
N ILE A 104 1.79 2.73 -7.54
CA ILE A 104 0.90 3.83 -7.93
C ILE A 104 -0.34 3.28 -8.66
N ARG A 105 -0.12 2.45 -9.69
CA ARG A 105 -1.22 1.86 -10.48
C ARG A 105 -2.11 0.98 -9.63
N ALA A 106 -1.53 0.11 -8.79
CA ALA A 106 -2.30 -0.78 -7.93
C ALA A 106 -3.16 0.00 -6.93
N LEU A 107 -2.57 0.97 -6.23
CA LEU A 107 -3.27 1.81 -5.26
C LEU A 107 -4.48 2.50 -5.90
N ARG A 108 -4.28 3.19 -7.04
CA ARG A 108 -5.36 3.91 -7.75
C ARG A 108 -6.56 3.03 -8.14
N THR A 109 -6.37 1.72 -8.33
CA THR A 109 -7.50 0.85 -8.71
C THR A 109 -8.59 0.74 -7.65
N GLY A 110 -8.29 1.04 -6.38
CA GLY A 110 -9.20 0.81 -5.26
C GLY A 110 -9.46 -0.66 -4.93
N ASN A 111 -8.90 -1.62 -5.70
CA ASN A 111 -9.13 -3.06 -5.50
C ASN A 111 -8.30 -3.65 -4.36
N TYR A 112 -7.26 -2.93 -3.91
CA TYR A 112 -6.35 -3.39 -2.87
C TYR A 112 -6.54 -2.62 -1.57
N SER A 113 -6.69 -3.30 -0.44
CA SER A 113 -6.67 -2.63 0.88
C SER A 113 -5.27 -2.20 1.27
N VAL A 114 -4.26 -2.93 0.81
CA VAL A 114 -2.84 -2.65 1.04
C VAL A 114 -1.99 -3.07 -0.14
N VAL A 115 -0.98 -2.25 -0.45
CA VAL A 115 0.08 -2.55 -1.42
C VAL A 115 1.42 -2.42 -0.71
N ILE A 116 2.23 -3.47 -0.74
CA ILE A 116 3.51 -3.55 -0.02
C ILE A 116 4.63 -3.68 -1.04
N GLY A 117 5.58 -2.76 -1.04
CA GLY A 117 6.76 -2.77 -1.90
C GLY A 117 8.05 -2.67 -1.12
N TRP A 118 9.09 -3.39 -1.56
CA TRP A 118 10.44 -3.27 -1.01
C TRP A 118 11.27 -2.33 -1.88
N LEU A 119 11.67 -1.19 -1.31
CA LEU A 119 12.46 -0.18 -2.00
C LEU A 119 13.76 0.05 -1.23
N SER A 120 14.89 -0.17 -1.90
CA SER A 120 16.23 0.07 -1.32
C SER A 120 16.68 1.52 -1.49
N GLU A 121 16.14 2.22 -2.47
CA GLU A 121 16.47 3.62 -2.80
C GLU A 121 15.43 4.56 -2.20
N GLU A 122 15.87 5.76 -1.81
CA GLU A 122 14.96 6.81 -1.33
C GLU A 122 14.00 7.23 -2.45
N LEU A 123 12.77 7.56 -2.06
CA LEU A 123 11.81 8.11 -3.00
C LEU A 123 12.12 9.58 -3.23
N THR A 124 12.02 10.01 -4.49
CA THR A 124 11.94 11.43 -4.81
C THR A 124 10.64 12.02 -4.26
N GLU A 125 10.61 13.34 -4.07
CA GLU A 125 9.42 14.06 -3.62
C GLU A 125 8.24 13.85 -4.58
N GLU A 126 8.50 13.82 -5.89
CA GLU A 126 7.49 13.56 -6.92
C GLU A 126 6.90 12.14 -6.78
N GLU A 127 7.74 11.12 -6.60
CA GLU A 127 7.27 9.75 -6.41
C GLU A 127 6.44 9.60 -5.14
N HIS A 128 6.89 10.20 -4.03
CA HIS A 128 6.15 10.19 -2.78
C HIS A 128 4.78 10.88 -2.92
N PHE A 129 4.75 12.04 -3.59
CA PHE A 129 3.50 12.76 -3.87
C PHE A 129 2.53 11.89 -4.70
N ARG A 130 3.01 11.30 -5.80
CA ARG A 130 2.19 10.45 -6.68
C ARG A 130 1.68 9.18 -5.97
N LEU A 131 2.49 8.58 -5.09
CA LEU A 131 2.07 7.46 -4.27
C LEU A 131 0.98 7.86 -3.27
N THR A 132 1.12 9.03 -2.64
CA THR A 132 0.14 9.54 -1.67
C THR A 132 -1.20 9.82 -2.35
N GLU A 133 -1.18 10.54 -3.47
CA GLU A 133 -2.38 10.80 -4.27
C GLU A 133 -3.06 9.49 -4.70
N ALA A 134 -2.28 8.51 -5.16
CA ALA A 134 -2.78 7.20 -5.55
C ALA A 134 -3.41 6.41 -4.38
N ALA A 135 -2.81 6.49 -3.19
CA ALA A 135 -3.32 5.85 -1.99
C ALA A 135 -4.63 6.49 -1.54
N GLU A 136 -4.73 7.82 -1.58
CA GLU A 136 -5.96 8.57 -1.26
C GLU A 136 -7.08 8.25 -2.25
N GLU A 137 -6.81 8.30 -3.55
CA GLU A 137 -7.75 7.96 -4.62
C GLU A 137 -8.27 6.53 -4.47
N GLY A 138 -7.36 5.60 -4.20
CA GLY A 138 -7.66 4.20 -3.96
C GLY A 138 -8.26 3.90 -2.59
N ASN A 139 -8.26 4.84 -1.65
CA ASN A 139 -8.53 4.60 -0.23
C ASN A 139 -7.77 3.36 0.31
N ALA A 140 -6.47 3.27 0.02
CA ALA A 140 -5.62 2.11 0.28
C ALA A 140 -4.37 2.50 1.06
N ILE A 141 -3.79 1.55 1.79
CA ILE A 141 -2.52 1.78 2.48
C ILE A 141 -1.36 1.30 1.60
N GLY A 142 -0.39 2.17 1.34
CA GLY A 142 0.89 1.78 0.74
C GLY A 142 1.96 1.59 1.81
N PHE A 143 2.58 0.41 1.86
CA PHE A 143 3.75 0.16 2.70
C PHE A 143 5.03 0.10 1.89
N ILE A 144 6.00 0.90 2.29
CA ILE A 144 7.36 0.87 1.74
C ILE A 144 8.27 0.21 2.76
N MET A 145 8.76 -0.98 2.42
CA MET A 145 9.64 -1.77 3.27
C MET A 145 11.09 -1.39 2.96
N ARG A 146 11.80 -0.82 3.94
CA ARG A 146 13.20 -0.39 3.81
C ARG A 146 14.12 -1.21 4.72
N PRO A 147 15.05 -2.02 4.19
CA PRO A 147 16.04 -2.70 5.02
C PRO A 147 17.12 -1.71 5.49
N VAL A 148 17.45 -1.75 6.78
CA VAL A 148 18.61 -1.03 7.35
C VAL A 148 19.87 -1.82 7.05
N ARG A 149 20.74 -1.29 6.20
CA ARG A 149 22.07 -1.86 5.98
C ARG A 149 22.93 -1.69 7.24
N SER A 150 23.42 -2.79 7.79
CA SER A 150 24.16 -2.83 9.06
C SER A 150 25.61 -2.30 8.99
N ASP A 151 26.02 -1.67 7.89
CA ASP A 151 27.41 -1.21 7.69
C ASP A 151 27.86 -0.10 8.67
N SER A 152 26.93 0.50 9.41
CA SER A 152 27.24 1.48 10.45
C SER A 152 27.69 0.87 11.79
N TYR A 153 27.56 -0.45 12.01
CA TYR A 153 27.96 -1.08 13.28
C TYR A 153 29.45 -1.46 13.37
N ARG A 154 30.21 -1.47 12.27
CA ARG A 154 31.63 -1.85 12.29
C ARG A 154 32.63 -0.71 12.50
N LYS A 155 32.19 0.56 12.53
CA LYS A 155 33.10 1.71 12.71
C LYS A 155 33.09 2.33 14.12
N GLY A 156 32.41 1.71 15.09
CA GLY A 156 32.17 2.34 16.40
C GLY A 156 32.37 1.47 17.65
N GLN A 157 32.89 0.24 17.57
CA GLN A 157 33.29 -0.50 18.78
C GLN A 157 34.68 -0.05 19.28
N HIS A 158 34.84 1.24 19.53
CA HIS A 158 35.92 1.76 20.38
C HIS A 158 35.39 2.95 21.17
N SER A 159 34.80 2.68 22.32
CA SER A 159 35.06 3.40 23.57
C SER A 159 34.39 2.63 24.69
N GLY A 160 35.21 1.86 25.41
CA GLY A 160 34.78 1.22 26.64
C GLY A 160 34.32 2.28 27.63
N LEU A 161 33.05 2.24 28.01
CA LEU A 161 32.58 2.92 29.21
C LEU A 161 33.16 2.14 30.41
N LYS A 162 34.36 2.54 30.86
CA LYS A 162 34.85 2.15 32.19
C LYS A 162 34.00 2.91 33.20
N ILE A 163 33.03 2.23 33.78
CA ILE A 163 32.32 2.73 34.96
C ILE A 163 33.28 2.53 36.12
N HIS A 164 33.91 3.61 36.58
CA HIS A 164 34.68 3.60 37.81
C HIS A 164 33.68 3.74 38.97
N SER A 165 33.32 2.63 39.60
CA SER A 165 32.58 2.64 40.86
C SER A 165 33.52 3.14 41.96
N ASN A 166 33.39 4.40 42.35
CA ASN A 166 33.98 4.90 43.61
C ASN A 166 32.92 4.82 44.70
N LEU A 167 32.90 3.69 45.41
CA LEU A 167 32.40 3.62 46.78
C LEU A 167 33.26 2.59 47.53
N TYR A 168 33.45 2.82 48.83
CA TYR A 168 34.39 2.19 49.77
C TYR A 168 35.83 2.72 49.61
N HIS A 169 36.44 3.43 50.56
CA HIS A 169 36.36 3.35 52.02
C HIS A 169 36.57 4.72 52.68
#